data_AF-A0A8S3HYA8-F1
#
_entry.id   AF-A0A8S3HYA8-F1
#
_cell.length_a   1.000
_cell.length_b   1.000
_cell.length_c   1.000
_cell.angle_alpha   90.00
_cell.angle_beta   90.00
_cell.angle_gamma   90.00
#
_symmetry.space_group_name_H-M   'P 1'
#
loop_
_entity.id
_entity.type
_entity.pdbx_description
1 polymer ?
#
loop_
_entity_poly.entity_id
_entity_poly.type
_entity_poly.pdbx_seq_one_letter_code
_entity_poly.pdbx_strand_id
1 'polypeptide(L)'
;VSIELVTEEIKRSISSADNFKQIIYSFNRPTNDYRFTVADLTEFEGALKFGRLCIANRFHPITQYLPANKLTFCTLCWKIGHTRLTCNAQERKCRICLDKFNQDHINICSGIPQCAQCGLNHHSLDPMCSFIQNYRQKLNYEVKQAVQGGKLIRRVVQRYHHQRPVPPLESTSQYDTNSPPLPNNSNNMSQINKPVNKGWSGSHSQLTTNATPMESNALINIIEKMHQELKKDISSLNESIVQKLDGKIELNSSNIQLHQVNLSQINSTMISLLKKVIVPLVKNIKELKVETKNQILTVIQVLEKTS
;
A
#
# COMPACT_ATOMS: atom_id res chain seq x y z
N VAL A 1 -22.51 -13.87 -4.50
CA VAL A 1 -22.78 -13.01 -3.33
C VAL A 1 -23.13 -11.64 -3.87
N SER A 2 -24.33 -11.13 -3.57
CA SER A 2 -24.77 -9.81 -4.04
C SER A 2 -24.15 -8.70 -3.18
N ILE A 3 -24.11 -7.46 -3.70
CA ILE A 3 -23.53 -6.33 -2.97
C ILE A 3 -24.39 -5.96 -1.76
N GLU A 4 -25.70 -6.16 -1.83
CA GLU A 4 -26.66 -5.89 -0.76
C GLU A 4 -26.36 -6.77 0.46
N LEU A 5 -26.14 -8.07 0.25
CA LEU A 5 -25.80 -9.02 1.32
C LEU A 5 -24.45 -8.65 1.97
N VAL A 6 -23.46 -8.29 1.14
CA VAL A 6 -22.14 -7.82 1.63
C VAL A 6 -22.31 -6.57 2.50
N THR A 7 -23.13 -5.61 2.07
CA THR A 7 -23.38 -4.38 2.83
C THR A 7 -24.07 -4.68 4.17
N GLU A 8 -25.11 -5.49 4.19
CA GLU A 8 -25.82 -5.84 5.43
C GLU A 8 -24.89 -6.54 6.44
N GLU A 9 -24.13 -7.54 6.00
CA GLU A 9 -23.26 -8.31 6.89
C GLU A 9 -22.09 -7.47 7.42
N ILE A 10 -21.48 -6.62 6.58
CA ILE A 10 -20.40 -5.72 7.04
C ILE A 10 -20.95 -4.70 8.04
N LYS A 11 -22.13 -4.13 7.79
CA LYS A 11 -22.75 -3.16 8.72
C LYS A 11 -23.12 -3.74 10.09
N ARG A 12 -23.29 -5.06 10.21
CA ARG A 12 -23.47 -5.73 11.51
C ARG A 12 -22.21 -5.66 12.39
N SER A 13 -21.03 -5.65 11.79
CA SER A 13 -19.75 -5.63 12.51
C SER A 13 -19.07 -4.26 12.52
N ILE A 14 -19.36 -3.42 11.51
CA ILE A 14 -18.76 -2.11 11.31
C ILE A 14 -19.92 -1.16 10.97
N SER A 15 -20.53 -0.57 11.99
CA SER A 15 -21.78 0.18 11.84
C SER A 15 -21.60 1.45 11.00
N SER A 16 -20.40 2.05 11.05
CA SER A 16 -20.04 3.25 10.29
C SER A 16 -19.57 2.95 8.86
N ALA A 17 -19.69 1.71 8.39
CA ALA A 17 -19.32 1.32 7.03
C ALA A 17 -20.31 1.87 5.99
N ASP A 18 -19.79 2.53 4.95
CA ASP A 18 -20.57 3.11 3.86
C ASP A 18 -19.80 3.11 2.53
N ASN A 19 -20.38 3.65 1.45
CA ASN A 19 -19.77 3.78 0.12
C ASN A 19 -19.27 2.47 -0.49
N PHE A 20 -20.03 1.39 -0.30
CA PHE A 20 -19.73 0.08 -0.88
C PHE A 20 -19.66 0.13 -2.40
N LYS A 21 -18.53 -0.31 -2.96
CA LYS A 21 -18.28 -0.34 -4.40
C LYS A 21 -17.50 -1.60 -4.75
N GLN A 22 -17.93 -2.29 -5.80
CA GLN A 22 -17.11 -3.33 -6.41
C GLN A 22 -15.87 -2.69 -7.07
N ILE A 23 -14.71 -3.29 -6.86
CA ILE A 23 -13.46 -2.93 -7.53
C ILE A 23 -13.48 -3.54 -8.93
N ILE A 24 -13.46 -2.69 -9.95
CA ILE A 24 -13.37 -3.12 -11.34
C ILE A 24 -11.90 -3.13 -11.73
N TYR A 25 -11.37 -4.32 -12.00
CA TYR A 25 -10.01 -4.51 -12.50
C TYR A 25 -9.97 -4.32 -14.02
N SER A 26 -8.83 -3.84 -14.53
CA SER A 26 -8.62 -3.70 -15.98
C SER A 26 -8.41 -5.04 -16.71
N PHE A 27 -8.22 -6.12 -15.96
CA PHE A 27 -8.09 -7.48 -16.46
C PHE A 27 -9.09 -8.37 -15.71
N ASN A 28 -9.64 -9.36 -16.40
CA ASN A 28 -10.63 -10.24 -15.82
C ASN A 28 -10.01 -11.03 -14.66
N ARG A 29 -10.58 -10.90 -13.46
CA ARG A 29 -10.20 -11.68 -12.28
C ARG A 29 -11.39 -12.53 -11.86
N PRO A 30 -11.16 -13.76 -11.39
CA PRO A 30 -12.23 -14.60 -10.84
C PRO A 30 -12.74 -14.11 -9.48
N THR A 31 -12.17 -13.04 -8.92
CA THR A 31 -12.53 -12.51 -7.60
C THR A 31 -13.43 -11.27 -7.69
N ASN A 32 -14.42 -11.22 -6.82
CA ASN A 32 -15.29 -10.05 -6.63
C ASN A 32 -14.80 -9.28 -5.40
N ASP A 33 -13.92 -8.31 -5.64
CA ASP A 33 -13.35 -7.50 -4.56
C ASP A 33 -14.21 -6.26 -4.33
N TYR A 34 -14.50 -5.95 -3.08
CA TYR A 34 -15.31 -4.80 -2.68
C TYR A 34 -14.47 -3.82 -1.86
N ARG A 35 -14.78 -2.54 -1.99
CA ARG A 35 -14.26 -1.48 -1.13
C ARG A 35 -15.40 -0.73 -0.47
N PHE A 36 -15.16 -0.25 0.74
CA PHE A 36 -16.08 0.58 1.50
C PHE A 36 -15.27 1.54 2.37
N THR A 37 -15.92 2.58 2.88
CA THR A 37 -15.35 3.56 3.80
C THR A 37 -15.87 3.30 5.20
N VAL A 38 -15.01 3.47 6.21
CA VAL A 38 -15.40 3.40 7.62
C VAL A 38 -15.20 4.79 8.19
N ALA A 39 -16.25 5.39 8.75
CA ALA A 39 -16.19 6.76 9.26
C ALA A 39 -15.56 6.82 10.66
N ASP A 40 -15.81 5.81 11.50
CA ASP A 40 -15.27 5.72 12.85
C ASP A 40 -13.84 5.14 12.82
N LEU A 41 -12.88 5.86 13.42
CA LEU A 41 -11.48 5.46 13.47
C LEU A 41 -11.26 4.19 14.30
N THR A 42 -11.99 4.04 15.41
CA THR A 42 -11.91 2.89 16.31
C THR A 42 -12.40 1.63 15.61
N GLU A 43 -13.54 1.71 14.91
CA GLU A 43 -14.05 0.60 14.10
C GLU A 43 -13.09 0.26 12.96
N PHE A 44 -12.49 1.27 12.31
CA PHE A 44 -11.50 1.08 11.24
C PHE A 44 -10.26 0.32 11.73
N GLU A 45 -9.65 0.77 12.83
CA GLU A 45 -8.47 0.13 13.42
C GLU A 45 -8.79 -1.27 13.94
N GLY A 46 -9.97 -1.43 14.58
CA GLY A 46 -10.47 -2.73 15.02
C GLY A 46 -10.60 -3.72 13.86
N ALA A 47 -11.25 -3.31 12.76
CA ALA A 47 -11.43 -4.14 11.59
C ALA A 47 -10.09 -4.56 10.95
N LEU A 48 -9.12 -3.64 10.87
CA LEU A 48 -7.78 -3.94 10.35
C LEU A 48 -7.00 -4.87 11.28
N LYS A 49 -7.13 -4.71 12.61
CA LYS A 49 -6.47 -5.58 13.59
C LYS A 49 -6.99 -7.02 13.51
N PHE A 50 -8.29 -7.22 13.29
CA PHE A 50 -8.86 -8.55 13.07
C PHE A 50 -8.44 -9.15 11.73
N GLY A 51 -8.30 -8.32 10.68
CA GLY A 51 -7.79 -8.73 9.37
C GLY A 51 -8.73 -9.63 8.56
N ARG A 52 -9.91 -9.97 9.09
CA ARG A 52 -10.95 -10.75 8.41
C ARG A 52 -12.36 -10.33 8.81
N LEU A 53 -13.31 -10.48 7.90
CA LEU A 53 -14.74 -10.28 8.11
C LEU A 53 -15.53 -11.54 7.72
N CYS A 54 -16.59 -11.84 8.45
CA CYS A 54 -17.49 -12.95 8.10
C CYS A 54 -18.57 -12.45 7.14
N ILE A 55 -18.65 -13.04 5.95
CA ILE A 55 -19.66 -12.75 4.93
C ILE A 55 -20.19 -14.10 4.41
N ALA A 56 -21.51 -14.31 4.42
CA ALA A 56 -22.17 -15.54 3.99
C ALA A 56 -21.55 -16.80 4.61
N ASN A 57 -21.29 -16.76 5.93
CA ASN A 57 -20.62 -17.82 6.70
C ASN A 57 -19.19 -18.17 6.24
N ARG A 58 -18.49 -17.25 5.58
CA ARG A 58 -17.09 -17.40 5.18
C ARG A 58 -16.26 -16.22 5.66
N PHE A 59 -15.03 -16.50 6.10
CA PHE A 59 -14.09 -15.45 6.46
C PHE A 59 -13.40 -14.93 5.20
N HIS A 60 -13.55 -13.62 4.96
CA HIS A 60 -12.89 -12.90 3.89
C HIS A 60 -11.82 -11.98 4.47
N PRO A 61 -10.63 -11.91 3.85
CA PRO A 61 -9.59 -11.00 4.32
C PRO A 61 -10.03 -9.55 4.13
N ILE A 62 -9.76 -8.70 5.12
CA ILE A 62 -9.89 -7.26 5.00
C ILE A 62 -8.49 -6.63 5.05
N THR A 63 -8.25 -5.70 4.14
CA THR A 63 -7.01 -4.95 4.06
C THR A 63 -7.32 -3.49 3.87
N GLN A 64 -6.40 -2.62 4.31
CA GLN A 64 -6.52 -1.21 4.04
C GLN A 64 -6.47 -0.98 2.53
N TYR A 65 -7.58 -0.49 1.97
CA TYR A 65 -7.60 -0.06 0.58
C TYR A 65 -6.81 1.23 0.44
N LEU A 66 -5.57 1.13 -0.03
CA LEU A 66 -4.76 2.27 -0.39
C LEU A 66 -5.10 2.62 -1.85
N PRO A 67 -5.88 3.70 -2.12
CA PRO A 67 -6.07 4.14 -3.50
C PRO A 67 -4.70 4.49 -4.06
N ALA A 68 -4.21 3.67 -4.98
CA ALA A 68 -3.01 3.99 -5.72
C ALA A 68 -3.37 5.08 -6.72
N ASN A 69 -2.99 6.32 -6.43
CA ASN A 69 -2.85 7.30 -7.50
C ASN A 69 -1.97 6.66 -8.58
N LYS A 70 -2.43 6.69 -9.84
CA LYS A 70 -1.66 6.12 -10.95
C LYS A 70 -0.30 6.80 -10.96
N LEU A 71 0.74 5.98 -10.88
CA LEU A 71 2.10 6.47 -10.95
C LEU A 71 2.33 7.03 -12.36
N THR A 72 2.76 8.29 -12.44
CA THR A 72 3.33 8.82 -13.67
C THR A 72 4.73 8.23 -13.82
N PHE A 73 4.96 7.47 -14.88
CA PHE A 73 6.27 6.91 -15.19
C PHE A 73 6.57 7.03 -16.69
N CYS A 74 7.86 7.06 -17.01
CA CYS A 74 8.33 7.19 -18.37
C CYS A 74 8.61 5.81 -18.98
N THR A 75 8.00 5.48 -20.12
CA THR A 75 8.26 4.22 -20.83
C THR A 75 9.59 4.20 -21.61
N LEU A 76 10.30 5.33 -21.66
CA LEU A 76 11.60 5.46 -22.30
C LEU A 76 12.74 5.13 -21.32
N CYS A 77 12.67 5.60 -20.08
CA CYS A 77 13.72 5.38 -19.07
C CYS A 77 13.26 4.58 -17.83
N TRP A 78 11.98 4.25 -17.73
CA TRP A 78 11.33 3.53 -16.62
C TRP A 78 11.37 4.21 -15.24
N LYS A 79 11.84 5.47 -15.18
CA LYS A 79 11.78 6.30 -13.96
C LYS A 79 10.38 6.86 -13.71
N ILE A 80 10.05 7.07 -12.45
CA ILE A 80 8.79 7.72 -12.04
C ILE A 80 8.92 9.25 -12.08
N GLY A 81 7.78 9.95 -12.03
CA GLY A 81 7.68 11.40 -11.89
C GLY A 81 7.63 12.22 -13.18
N HIS A 82 7.75 11.59 -14.34
CA HIS A 82 7.66 12.28 -15.63
C HIS A 82 7.11 11.38 -16.73
N THR A 83 6.66 11.98 -17.83
CA THR A 83 6.15 11.26 -19.00
C THR A 83 7.24 11.12 -20.06
N ARG A 84 7.01 10.32 -21.10
CA ARG A 84 7.93 10.21 -22.24
C ARG A 84 8.17 11.55 -22.94
N LEU A 85 7.16 12.43 -22.99
CA LEU A 85 7.26 13.74 -23.64
C LEU A 85 8.21 14.69 -22.91
N THR A 86 8.39 14.51 -21.60
CA THR A 86 9.22 15.36 -20.75
C THR A 86 10.48 14.63 -20.30
N CYS A 87 10.91 13.61 -21.05
CA CYS A 87 12.05 12.77 -20.70
C CYS A 87 13.32 13.29 -21.37
N ASN A 88 14.39 13.48 -20.59
CA ASN A 88 15.68 13.93 -21.09
C ASN A 88 16.61 12.77 -21.49
N ALA A 89 16.14 11.51 -21.37
CA ALA A 89 16.96 10.37 -21.77
C ALA A 89 17.01 10.27 -23.30
N GLN A 90 18.21 10.17 -23.85
CA GLN A 90 18.45 10.08 -25.28
C GLN A 90 18.07 8.70 -25.85
N GLU A 91 18.12 7.67 -25.01
CA GLU A 91 17.96 6.29 -25.43
C GLU A 91 16.87 5.56 -24.65
N ARG A 92 16.14 4.69 -25.35
CA ARG A 92 15.14 3.81 -24.73
C ARG A 92 15.86 2.72 -23.95
N LYS A 93 15.37 2.44 -22.74
CA LYS A 93 15.87 1.37 -21.87
C LYS A 93 14.95 0.15 -21.89
N CYS A 94 15.56 -1.01 -21.69
CA CYS A 94 14.84 -2.27 -21.52
C CYS A 94 14.02 -2.23 -20.24
N ARG A 95 12.79 -2.79 -20.28
CA ARG A 95 11.93 -2.86 -19.10
C ARG A 95 12.47 -3.79 -18.01
N ILE A 96 13.25 -4.79 -18.41
CA ILE A 96 13.72 -5.86 -17.55
C ILE A 96 15.08 -5.47 -16.99
N CYS A 97 16.12 -5.40 -17.83
CA CYS A 97 17.50 -5.17 -17.38
C CYS A 97 17.97 -3.71 -17.40
N LEU A 98 17.15 -2.76 -17.87
CA LEU A 98 17.47 -1.32 -17.98
C LEU A 98 18.64 -0.94 -18.91
N ASP A 99 19.22 -1.89 -19.64
CA ASP A 99 20.18 -1.62 -20.70
C ASP A 99 19.54 -0.91 -21.89
N LYS A 100 20.37 -0.39 -22.80
CA LYS A 100 19.92 0.24 -24.04
C LYS A 100 19.08 -0.75 -24.86
N PHE A 101 17.85 -0.35 -25.17
CA PHE A 101 16.90 -1.15 -25.94
C PHE A 101 16.96 -0.75 -27.42
N ASN A 102 17.53 -1.63 -28.24
CA ASN A 102 17.43 -1.63 -29.70
C ASN A 102 16.60 -2.83 -30.18
N GLN A 103 16.46 -3.00 -31.50
CA GLN A 103 15.68 -4.10 -32.10
C GLN A 103 16.23 -5.49 -31.72
N ASP A 104 17.55 -5.61 -31.63
CA ASP A 104 18.23 -6.87 -31.30
C ASP A 104 18.27 -7.18 -29.80
N HIS A 105 17.94 -6.20 -28.94
CA HIS A 105 18.04 -6.34 -27.50
C HIS A 105 17.17 -7.48 -26.96
N ILE A 106 16.08 -7.83 -27.63
CA ILE A 106 15.22 -8.95 -27.25
C ILE A 106 16.01 -10.26 -27.15
N ASN A 107 17.03 -10.44 -28.00
CA ASN A 107 17.84 -11.66 -28.05
C ASN A 107 19.03 -11.66 -27.07
N ILE A 108 19.43 -10.49 -26.56
CA ILE A 108 20.61 -10.31 -25.69
C ILE A 108 20.26 -9.77 -24.30
N CYS A 109 18.97 -9.64 -23.98
CA CYS A 109 18.51 -9.21 -22.66
C CYS A 109 19.01 -10.21 -21.61
N SER A 110 19.60 -9.71 -20.52
CA SER A 110 20.08 -10.57 -19.42
C SER A 110 18.95 -11.33 -18.71
N GLY A 111 17.69 -10.89 -18.89
CA GLY A 111 16.53 -11.46 -18.19
C GLY A 111 16.47 -11.14 -16.70
N ILE A 112 17.53 -10.56 -16.14
CA ILE A 112 17.61 -10.19 -14.73
C ILE A 112 16.87 -8.86 -14.54
N PRO A 113 15.80 -8.83 -13.74
CA PRO A 113 15.03 -7.61 -13.54
C PRO A 113 15.85 -6.61 -12.72
N GLN A 114 15.86 -5.34 -13.15
CA GLN A 114 16.52 -4.24 -12.46
C GLN A 114 15.57 -3.04 -12.31
N CYS A 115 15.63 -2.39 -11.16
CA CYS A 115 14.77 -1.25 -10.84
C CYS A 115 15.41 0.09 -11.21
N ALA A 116 14.73 0.89 -12.03
CA ALA A 116 15.22 2.21 -12.45
C ALA A 116 15.23 3.27 -11.34
N GLN A 117 14.61 2.96 -10.19
CA GLN A 117 14.58 3.86 -9.03
C GLN A 117 15.69 3.55 -8.03
N CYS A 118 15.81 2.28 -7.61
CA CYS A 118 16.72 1.87 -6.55
C CYS A 118 17.89 0.98 -7.01
N GLY A 119 17.92 0.56 -8.27
CA GLY A 119 18.98 -0.28 -8.84
C GLY A 119 18.95 -1.76 -8.44
N LEU A 120 18.05 -2.16 -7.54
CA LEU A 120 17.95 -3.53 -7.03
C LEU A 120 17.27 -4.50 -8.01
N ASN A 121 17.39 -5.80 -7.71
CA ASN A 121 16.93 -6.91 -8.55
C ASN A 121 15.41 -7.14 -8.46
N HIS A 122 14.63 -6.20 -8.98
CA HIS A 122 13.18 -6.32 -9.16
C HIS A 122 12.69 -5.34 -10.23
N HIS A 123 11.42 -5.43 -10.65
CA HIS A 123 10.90 -4.53 -11.67
C HIS A 123 10.80 -3.07 -11.18
N SER A 124 10.98 -2.11 -12.10
CA SER A 124 10.96 -0.67 -11.82
C SER A 124 9.64 -0.13 -11.25
N LEU A 125 8.54 -0.89 -11.39
CA LEU A 125 7.20 -0.54 -10.92
C LEU A 125 6.70 -1.52 -9.85
N ASP A 126 7.59 -2.30 -9.25
CA ASP A 126 7.26 -3.27 -8.21
C ASP A 126 6.58 -2.56 -7.01
N PRO A 127 5.37 -3.00 -6.60
CA PRO A 127 4.70 -2.46 -5.42
C PRO A 127 5.48 -2.59 -4.11
N MET A 128 6.41 -3.54 -4.02
CA MET A 128 7.24 -3.79 -2.83
C MET A 128 8.54 -2.99 -2.82
N CYS A 129 8.84 -2.26 -3.90
CA CYS A 129 9.98 -1.35 -3.92
C CYS A 129 9.78 -0.20 -2.93
N SER A 130 10.71 -0.02 -1.98
CA SER A 130 10.68 1.05 -0.98
C SER A 130 10.57 2.44 -1.61
N PHE A 131 11.28 2.70 -2.71
CA PHE A 131 11.21 3.97 -3.43
C PHE A 131 9.80 4.22 -4.00
N ILE A 132 9.18 3.19 -4.58
CA ILE A 132 7.81 3.27 -5.12
C ILE A 132 6.80 3.48 -4.00
N GLN A 133 6.95 2.80 -2.87
CA GLN A 133 6.08 2.97 -1.70
C GLN A 133 6.15 4.40 -1.16
N ASN A 134 7.36 4.93 -0.95
CA ASN A 134 7.58 6.29 -0.48
C ASN A 134 7.00 7.32 -1.45
N TYR A 135 7.23 7.14 -2.75
CA TYR A 135 6.68 8.03 -3.77
C TYR A 135 5.14 8.00 -3.79
N ARG A 136 4.52 6.82 -3.67
CA ARG A 136 3.05 6.69 -3.58
C ARG A 136 2.49 7.38 -2.35
N GLN A 137 3.13 7.21 -1.19
CA GLN A 137 2.71 7.87 0.04
C GLN A 137 2.78 9.39 -0.09
N LYS A 138 3.89 9.91 -0.62
CA LYS A 138 4.06 11.34 -0.91
C LYS A 138 3.00 11.85 -1.89
N LEU A 139 2.80 11.17 -3.01
CA LEU A 139 1.78 11.55 -4.01
C LEU A 139 0.37 11.55 -3.41
N ASN A 140 0.03 10.53 -2.62
CA ASN A 140 -1.26 10.45 -1.93
C ASN A 140 -1.46 11.60 -0.95
N TYR A 141 -0.42 11.95 -0.19
CA TYR A 141 -0.43 13.09 0.72
C TYR A 141 -0.63 14.41 -0.04
N GLU A 142 0.18 14.67 -1.09
CA GLU A 142 0.10 15.89 -1.90
C GLU A 142 -1.26 16.04 -2.58
N VAL A 143 -1.80 14.96 -3.15
CA VAL A 143 -3.15 14.97 -3.74
C VAL A 143 -4.21 15.25 -2.68
N LYS A 144 -4.10 14.66 -1.47
CA LYS A 144 -5.04 14.93 -0.37
C LYS A 144 -5.01 16.42 0.01
N GLN A 145 -3.83 17.00 0.18
CA GLN A 145 -3.65 18.41 0.49
C GLN A 145 -4.19 19.31 -0.63
N ALA A 146 -3.92 18.98 -1.89
CA ALA A 146 -4.39 19.76 -3.03
C ALA A 146 -5.92 19.70 -3.19
N VAL A 147 -6.55 18.58 -2.86
CA VAL A 147 -8.02 18.47 -2.84
C VAL A 147 -8.60 19.27 -1.68
N GLN A 148 -8.03 19.16 -0.47
CA GLN A 148 -8.48 19.91 0.70
C GLN A 148 -8.32 21.42 0.53
N GLY A 149 -7.22 21.86 -0.09
CA GLY A 149 -6.95 23.25 -0.40
C GLY A 149 -7.60 23.77 -1.69
N GLY A 150 -8.52 23.02 -2.30
CA GLY A 150 -9.26 23.44 -3.50
C GLY A 150 -8.44 23.57 -4.80
N LYS A 151 -7.14 23.26 -4.77
CA LYS A 151 -6.26 23.28 -5.95
C LYS A 151 -6.55 22.15 -6.95
N LEU A 152 -7.12 21.04 -6.47
CA LEU A 152 -7.58 19.93 -7.28
C LEU A 152 -9.06 19.69 -7.03
N ILE A 153 -9.89 19.93 -8.05
CA ILE A 153 -11.29 19.53 -8.04
C ILE A 153 -11.37 18.09 -8.53
N ARG A 154 -11.76 17.16 -7.66
CA ARG A 154 -12.09 15.80 -8.10
C ARG A 154 -13.33 15.90 -8.97
N ARG A 155 -13.16 15.72 -10.29
CA ARG A 155 -14.31 15.47 -11.17
C ARG A 155 -14.95 14.16 -10.71
N VAL A 156 -16.11 14.27 -10.08
CA VAL A 156 -17.01 13.14 -9.92
C VAL A 156 -17.39 12.79 -11.35
N VAL A 157 -16.83 11.69 -11.88
CA VAL A 157 -17.29 11.15 -13.16
C VAL A 157 -18.74 10.74 -12.90
N GLN A 158 -19.69 11.60 -13.25
CA GLN A 158 -21.06 11.17 -13.49
C GLN A 158 -20.93 10.09 -14.54
N ARG A 159 -21.08 8.84 -14.11
CA ARG A 159 -21.19 7.72 -15.04
C ARG A 159 -22.48 7.98 -15.80
N TYR A 160 -22.38 8.62 -16.95
CA TYR A 160 -23.40 8.46 -17.97
C TYR A 160 -23.46 6.97 -18.22
N HIS A 161 -24.53 6.33 -17.76
CA HIS A 161 -24.96 5.04 -18.24
C HIS A 161 -25.24 5.22 -19.74
N HIS A 162 -24.20 5.15 -20.58
CA HIS A 162 -24.39 4.75 -21.95
C HIS A 162 -24.85 3.29 -21.89
N GLN A 163 -26.16 3.12 -21.77
CA GLN A 163 -26.83 1.95 -22.29
C GLN A 163 -26.33 1.82 -23.72
N ARG A 164 -25.40 0.89 -23.96
CA ARG A 164 -25.14 0.45 -25.33
C ARG A 164 -26.51 -0.04 -25.84
N PRO A 165 -26.99 0.45 -26.99
CA PRO A 165 -28.14 -0.14 -27.63
C PRO A 165 -27.86 -1.64 -27.77
N VAL A 166 -28.71 -2.46 -27.16
CA VAL A 166 -28.72 -3.89 -27.41
C VAL A 166 -29.00 -4.04 -28.90
N PRO A 167 -28.13 -4.70 -29.70
CA PRO A 167 -28.46 -4.95 -31.09
C PRO A 167 -29.76 -5.76 -31.13
N PRO A 168 -30.68 -5.49 -32.07
CA PRO A 168 -31.89 -6.29 -32.21
C PRO A 168 -31.53 -7.76 -32.40
N LEU A 169 -32.23 -8.63 -31.67
CA LEU A 169 -32.17 -10.08 -31.86
C LEU A 169 -32.71 -10.38 -33.27
N GLU A 170 -31.83 -10.58 -34.24
CA GLU A 170 -32.22 -11.16 -35.52
C GLU A 170 -32.52 -12.64 -35.30
N SER A 171 -33.78 -12.97 -35.55
CA SER A 171 -34.30 -14.32 -35.63
C SER A 171 -34.06 -14.82 -37.05
N THR A 172 -33.10 -15.72 -37.23
CA THR A 172 -33.08 -16.59 -38.41
C THR A 172 -32.45 -17.93 -38.07
N SER A 173 -33.29 -18.96 -38.16
CA SER A 173 -32.89 -20.35 -38.33
C SER A 173 -32.17 -20.53 -39.66
N GLN A 174 -31.12 -21.35 -39.70
CA GLN A 174 -31.04 -22.56 -40.53
C GLN A 174 -29.62 -23.18 -40.43
N TYR A 175 -29.65 -24.50 -40.27
CA TYR A 175 -28.61 -25.54 -40.29
C TYR A 175 -27.22 -25.19 -40.85
N ASP A 176 -26.16 -25.64 -40.17
CA ASP A 176 -25.49 -26.84 -40.65
C ASP A 176 -24.66 -27.57 -39.58
N THR A 177 -24.90 -28.87 -39.55
CA THR A 177 -24.21 -29.94 -38.82
C THR A 177 -22.75 -30.04 -39.24
N ASN A 178 -21.81 -30.22 -38.29
CA ASN A 178 -20.78 -31.26 -38.34
C ASN A 178 -19.79 -31.18 -37.16
N SER A 179 -19.49 -32.37 -36.59
CA SER A 179 -18.37 -32.74 -35.69
C SER A 179 -18.72 -32.90 -34.19
N PRO A 180 -18.04 -33.80 -33.45
CA PRO A 180 -18.56 -35.14 -33.10
C PRO A 180 -18.74 -35.34 -31.58
N PRO A 181 -19.46 -36.38 -31.12
CA PRO A 181 -19.67 -36.61 -29.70
C PRO A 181 -18.52 -37.42 -29.08
N LEU A 182 -18.05 -36.98 -27.91
CA LEU A 182 -17.23 -37.77 -26.99
C LEU A 182 -17.98 -37.92 -25.65
N PRO A 183 -17.74 -39.00 -24.90
CA PRO A 183 -18.82 -39.86 -24.46
C PRO A 183 -19.24 -39.62 -23.03
N ASN A 184 -20.53 -39.84 -22.83
CA ASN A 184 -21.20 -39.97 -21.56
C ASN A 184 -20.68 -41.25 -20.86
N ASN A 185 -20.11 -41.13 -19.66
CA ASN A 185 -19.83 -42.28 -18.83
C ASN A 185 -20.22 -41.99 -17.39
N SER A 186 -21.48 -42.28 -17.10
CA SER A 186 -21.95 -42.57 -15.75
C SER A 186 -21.76 -44.06 -15.50
N ASN A 187 -20.96 -44.42 -14.51
CA ASN A 187 -21.23 -45.59 -13.67
C ASN A 187 -20.48 -45.50 -12.34
N ASN A 188 -21.30 -45.49 -11.29
CA ASN A 188 -21.11 -46.05 -9.96
C ASN A 188 -19.71 -46.51 -9.52
N MET A 189 -19.20 -45.86 -8.47
CA MET A 189 -18.72 -46.61 -7.30
C MET A 189 -19.16 -45.91 -6.00
N SER A 190 -20.03 -46.59 -5.28
CA SER A 190 -20.21 -46.42 -3.85
C SER A 190 -18.93 -46.82 -3.14
N GLN A 191 -18.46 -46.02 -2.17
CA GLN A 191 -18.22 -46.47 -0.79
C GLN A 191 -17.60 -45.35 0.06
N ILE A 192 -18.31 -45.04 1.15
CA ILE A 192 -17.81 -44.84 2.50
C ILE A 192 -16.85 -43.65 2.70
N ASN A 193 -17.41 -42.54 3.20
CA ASN A 193 -16.94 -41.93 4.44
C ASN A 193 -18.05 -41.08 5.08
N LYS A 194 -18.48 -41.50 6.27
CA LYS A 194 -19.44 -40.83 7.15
C LYS A 194 -18.81 -39.54 7.71
N PRO A 195 -19.46 -38.37 7.63
CA PRO A 195 -19.18 -37.28 8.57
C PRO A 195 -20.01 -37.47 9.84
N VAL A 196 -19.34 -37.52 10.98
CA VAL A 196 -19.94 -37.45 12.32
C VAL A 196 -20.57 -36.07 12.48
N ASN A 197 -21.86 -36.00 12.19
CA ASN A 197 -22.69 -34.83 12.40
C ASN A 197 -23.27 -34.94 13.83
N LYS A 198 -22.60 -34.34 14.83
CA LYS A 198 -23.27 -34.05 16.11
C LYS A 198 -24.12 -32.81 15.89
N GLY A 199 -25.40 -33.05 15.66
CA GLY A 199 -26.41 -32.03 15.49
C GLY A 199 -26.49 -31.11 16.69
N TRP A 200 -26.41 -29.81 16.43
CA TRP A 200 -26.99 -28.81 17.31
C TRP A 200 -28.42 -28.58 16.81
N SER A 201 -29.34 -29.40 17.33
CA SER A 201 -30.77 -29.18 17.20
C SER A 201 -31.15 -27.96 18.04
N GLY A 202 -31.75 -26.97 17.38
CA GLY A 202 -32.37 -25.85 18.06
C GLY A 202 -33.48 -26.32 18.98
N SER A 203 -33.44 -25.81 20.22
CA SER A 203 -34.59 -25.76 21.10
C SER A 203 -34.79 -24.30 21.50
N HIS A 204 -35.88 -23.72 21.02
CA HIS A 204 -36.50 -22.55 21.62
C HIS A 204 -36.85 -22.89 23.07
N SER A 205 -36.01 -22.50 24.02
CA SER A 205 -36.38 -22.44 25.44
C SER A 205 -36.75 -21.00 25.77
N GLN A 206 -38.02 -20.84 26.15
CA GLN A 206 -38.54 -19.65 26.79
C GLN A 206 -37.64 -19.30 28.00
N LEU A 207 -37.23 -18.04 28.09
CA LEU A 207 -36.54 -17.50 29.25
C LEU A 207 -37.45 -17.57 30.48
N THR A 208 -37.24 -18.59 31.30
CA THR A 208 -37.65 -18.56 32.71
C THR A 208 -36.48 -18.01 33.52
N THR A 209 -36.61 -16.76 33.94
CA THR A 209 -35.74 -16.13 34.94
C THR A 209 -35.96 -16.80 36.29
N ASN A 210 -35.08 -17.73 36.67
CA ASN A 210 -34.83 -18.16 38.05
C ASN A 210 -33.43 -18.78 38.10
N ALA A 211 -32.39 -17.96 37.89
CA ALA A 211 -31.03 -18.35 38.24
C ALA A 211 -30.90 -18.29 39.77
N THR A 212 -30.45 -19.38 40.38
CA THR A 212 -30.24 -19.41 41.82
C THR A 212 -29.07 -18.49 42.21
N PRO A 213 -29.08 -17.86 43.40
CA PRO A 213 -28.01 -16.94 43.82
C PRO A 213 -26.60 -17.54 43.77
N MET A 214 -26.49 -18.87 43.84
CA MET A 214 -25.23 -19.62 43.79
C MET A 214 -24.59 -19.64 42.40
N GLU A 215 -25.39 -19.71 41.32
CA GLU A 215 -24.88 -19.73 39.93
C GLU A 215 -24.46 -18.33 39.47
N SER A 216 -25.13 -17.29 39.96
CA SER A 216 -24.77 -15.89 39.69
C SER A 216 -23.39 -15.54 40.27
N ASN A 217 -23.06 -16.03 41.46
CA ASN A 217 -21.76 -15.77 42.10
C ASN A 217 -20.60 -16.48 41.39
N ALA A 218 -20.83 -17.70 40.86
CA ALA A 218 -19.83 -18.39 40.06
C ALA A 218 -19.50 -17.65 38.76
N LEU A 219 -20.53 -17.10 38.10
CA LEU A 219 -20.38 -16.28 36.90
C LEU A 219 -19.64 -14.97 37.17
N ILE A 220 -19.94 -14.30 38.28
CA ILE A 220 -19.23 -13.08 38.71
C ILE A 220 -17.74 -13.37 38.94
N ASN A 221 -17.41 -14.46 39.65
CA ASN A 221 -16.01 -14.85 39.89
C ASN A 221 -15.25 -15.17 38.59
N ILE A 222 -15.91 -15.79 37.60
CA ILE A 222 -15.31 -16.05 36.29
C ILE A 222 -15.03 -14.73 35.55
N ILE A 223 -15.99 -13.81 35.55
CA ILE A 223 -15.84 -12.50 34.92
C ILE A 223 -14.73 -11.69 35.58
N GLU A 224 -14.64 -11.69 36.91
CA GLU A 224 -13.57 -11.01 37.65
C GLU A 224 -12.20 -11.61 37.33
N LYS A 225 -12.09 -12.95 37.28
CA LYS A 225 -10.84 -13.62 36.92
C LYS A 225 -10.41 -13.29 35.49
N MET A 226 -11.34 -13.29 34.54
CA MET A 226 -11.09 -12.86 33.16
C MET A 226 -10.64 -11.39 33.11
N HIS A 227 -11.26 -10.51 33.89
CA HIS A 227 -10.86 -9.11 33.97
C HIS A 227 -9.43 -8.94 34.51
N GLN A 228 -9.06 -9.72 35.52
CA GLN A 228 -7.71 -9.70 36.09
C GLN A 228 -6.65 -10.20 35.11
N GLU A 229 -6.93 -11.30 34.40
CA GLU A 229 -6.04 -11.82 33.35
C GLU A 229 -5.88 -10.81 32.20
N LEU A 230 -6.98 -10.22 31.74
CA LEU A 230 -6.94 -9.21 30.67
C LEU A 230 -6.14 -7.96 31.09
N LYS A 231 -6.27 -7.53 32.35
CA LYS A 231 -5.50 -6.41 32.90
C LYS A 231 -4.00 -6.74 32.96
N LYS A 232 -3.65 -7.96 33.34
CA LYS A 232 -2.26 -8.44 33.36
C LYS A 232 -1.66 -8.46 31.94
N ASP A 233 -2.41 -8.96 30.97
CA ASP A 233 -1.99 -9.02 29.57
C ASP A 233 -1.80 -7.62 28.97
N ILE A 234 -2.70 -6.67 29.28
CA ILE A 234 -2.56 -5.27 28.86
C ILE A 234 -1.30 -4.65 29.45
N SER A 235 -1.02 -4.86 30.74
CA SER A 235 0.20 -4.33 31.37
C SER A 235 1.47 -4.90 30.74
N SER A 236 1.52 -6.22 30.52
CA SER A 236 2.66 -6.87 29.88
C SER A 236 2.87 -6.39 28.43
N LEU A 237 1.78 -6.19 27.68
CA LEU A 237 1.86 -5.65 26.32
C LEU A 237 2.40 -4.21 26.33
N ASN A 238 1.91 -3.37 27.25
CA ASN A 238 2.38 -1.99 27.37
C ASN A 238 3.87 -1.92 27.71
N GLU A 239 4.35 -2.73 28.66
CA GLU A 239 5.77 -2.81 28.98
C GLU A 239 6.61 -3.23 27.77
N SER A 240 6.16 -4.24 27.01
CA SER A 240 6.86 -4.68 25.80
C SER A 240 6.90 -3.60 24.70
N ILE A 241 5.83 -2.83 24.55
CA ILE A 241 5.76 -1.73 23.58
C ILE A 241 6.72 -0.60 23.99
N VAL A 242 6.71 -0.20 25.27
CA VAL A 242 7.58 0.85 25.81
C VAL A 242 9.05 0.47 25.61
N GLN A 243 9.47 -0.74 25.98
CA GLN A 243 10.84 -1.21 25.77
C GLN A 243 11.28 -1.17 24.29
N LYS A 244 10.39 -1.54 23.37
CA LYS A 244 10.67 -1.47 21.92
C LYS A 244 10.78 -0.04 21.41
N LEU A 245 10.01 0.89 21.98
CA LEU A 245 10.07 2.31 21.63
C LEU A 245 11.35 2.92 22.16
N ASP A 246 11.73 2.64 23.41
CA ASP A 246 12.96 3.14 24.03
C ASP A 246 14.20 2.69 23.23
N GLY A 247 14.27 1.40 22.86
CA GLY A 247 15.37 0.90 22.03
C GLY A 247 15.45 1.56 20.64
N LYS A 248 14.30 1.91 20.04
CA LYS A 248 14.27 2.68 18.77
C LYS A 248 14.71 4.13 18.97
N ILE A 249 14.33 4.75 20.09
CA ILE A 249 14.72 6.11 20.44
C ILE A 249 16.23 6.19 20.65
N GLU A 250 16.81 5.24 21.40
CA GLU A 250 18.26 5.16 21.60
C GLU A 250 19.01 4.98 20.28
N LEU A 251 18.58 4.02 19.44
CA LEU A 251 19.21 3.79 18.13
C LEU A 251 19.16 5.04 17.25
N ASN A 252 18.02 5.73 17.21
CA ASN A 252 17.87 6.97 16.46
C ASN A 252 18.75 8.09 17.03
N SER A 253 18.86 8.19 18.35
CA SER A 253 19.73 9.15 19.02
C SER A 253 21.20 8.94 18.63
N SER A 254 21.68 7.70 18.64
CA SER A 254 23.03 7.36 18.19
C SER A 254 23.26 7.69 16.71
N ASN A 255 22.27 7.42 15.85
CA ASN A 255 22.35 7.76 14.42
C ASN A 255 22.41 9.29 14.21
N ILE A 256 21.63 10.07 14.96
CA ILE A 256 21.67 11.54 14.90
C ILE A 256 23.04 12.05 15.32
N GLN A 257 23.62 11.52 16.41
CA GLN A 257 24.97 11.89 16.86
C GLN A 257 26.03 11.56 15.80
N LEU A 258 25.95 10.37 15.19
CA LEU A 258 26.87 9.98 14.11
C LEU A 258 26.76 10.94 12.91
N HIS A 259 25.54 11.31 12.51
CA HIS A 259 25.34 12.28 11.44
C HIS A 259 25.86 13.68 11.79
N GLN A 260 25.73 14.12 13.05
CA GLN A 260 26.28 15.39 13.51
C GLN A 260 27.82 15.41 13.44
N VAL A 261 28.48 14.32 13.86
CA VAL A 261 29.94 14.16 13.75
C VAL A 261 30.38 14.16 12.28
N ASN A 262 29.67 13.44 11.41
CA ASN A 262 30.00 13.42 9.98
C ASN A 262 29.83 14.81 9.34
N LEU A 263 28.79 15.55 9.70
CA LEU A 263 28.57 16.91 9.20
C LEU A 263 29.66 17.89 9.65
N SER A 264 30.10 17.82 10.91
CA SER A 264 31.20 18.67 11.40
C SER A 264 32.52 18.33 10.71
N GLN A 265 32.78 17.06 10.43
CA GLN A 265 33.96 16.63 9.68
C GLN A 265 33.92 17.10 8.21
N ILE A 266 32.77 17.02 7.53
CA ILE A 266 32.61 17.56 6.18
C ILE A 266 32.84 19.07 6.17
N ASN A 267 32.24 19.80 7.14
CA ASN A 267 32.35 21.25 7.22
C ASN A 267 33.81 21.69 7.43
N SER A 268 34.52 21.07 8.38
CA SER A 268 35.95 21.35 8.61
C SER A 268 36.82 21.04 7.37
N THR A 269 36.51 19.97 6.64
CA THR A 269 37.21 19.62 5.39
C THR A 269 36.96 20.65 4.30
N MET A 270 35.71 21.10 4.11
CA MET A 270 35.38 22.15 3.14
C MET A 270 36.08 23.47 3.47
N ILE A 271 36.08 23.88 4.75
CA ILE A 271 36.78 25.10 5.20
C ILE A 271 38.29 24.99 4.92
N SER A 272 38.89 23.84 5.21
CA SER A 272 40.30 23.58 4.93
C SER A 272 40.62 23.69 3.43
N LEU A 273 39.81 23.09 2.56
CA LEU A 273 39.97 23.17 1.11
C LEU A 273 39.81 24.62 0.60
N LEU A 274 38.80 25.34 1.08
CA LEU A 274 38.58 26.74 0.72
C LEU A 274 39.78 27.62 1.09
N LYS A 275 40.31 27.46 2.30
CA LYS A 275 41.46 28.24 2.79
C LYS A 275 42.76 27.88 2.08
N LYS A 276 43.04 26.60 1.86
CA LYS A 276 44.33 26.13 1.33
C LYS A 276 44.42 26.22 -0.20
N VAL A 277 43.31 26.04 -0.90
CA VAL A 277 43.30 25.92 -2.36
C VAL A 277 42.65 27.13 -3.01
N ILE A 278 41.43 27.48 -2.59
CA ILE A 278 40.62 28.48 -3.31
C ILE A 278 41.10 29.91 -3.02
N VAL A 279 41.39 30.25 -1.76
CA VAL A 279 41.87 31.60 -1.40
C VAL A 279 43.17 31.99 -2.12
N PRO A 280 44.21 31.15 -2.18
CA PRO A 280 45.43 31.47 -2.93
C PRO A 280 45.20 31.61 -4.43
N LEU A 281 44.38 30.74 -5.03
CA LEU A 281 44.03 30.80 -6.46
C LEU A 281 43.32 32.12 -6.80
N VAL A 282 42.32 32.51 -6.00
CA VAL A 282 41.57 33.76 -6.19
C VAL A 282 42.44 35.00 -6.00
N LYS A 283 43.45 34.96 -5.12
CA LYS A 283 44.42 36.05 -4.97
C LYS A 283 45.35 36.20 -6.17
N ASN A 284 45.66 35.11 -6.87
CA ASN A 284 46.62 35.09 -7.97
C ASN A 284 46.00 35.38 -9.35
N ILE A 285 44.68 35.32 -9.50
CA ILE A 285 43.99 35.64 -10.76
C ILE A 285 43.84 37.16 -10.90
N LYS A 286 44.61 37.76 -11.80
CA LYS A 286 44.60 39.22 -12.06
C LYS A 286 43.31 39.73 -12.73
N GLU A 287 42.58 38.87 -13.44
CA GLU A 287 41.40 39.24 -14.26
C GLU A 287 40.05 38.91 -13.61
N LEU A 288 40.03 38.47 -12.34
CA LEU A 288 38.76 38.16 -11.68
C LEU A 288 37.98 39.45 -11.41
N LYS A 289 36.73 39.53 -11.88
CA LYS A 289 35.83 40.64 -11.55
C LYS A 289 35.73 40.79 -10.03
N VAL A 290 35.85 42.03 -9.54
CA VAL A 290 35.83 42.38 -8.10
C VAL A 290 34.60 41.81 -7.39
N GLU A 291 33.47 41.78 -8.07
CA GLU A 291 32.21 41.23 -7.56
C GLU A 291 32.28 39.72 -7.26
N THR A 292 32.88 38.93 -8.17
CA THR A 292 33.09 37.49 -7.97
C THR A 292 34.06 37.21 -6.83
N LYS A 293 35.11 38.04 -6.69
CA LYS A 293 36.07 37.94 -5.58
C LYS A 293 35.39 38.19 -4.23
N ASN A 294 34.51 39.19 -4.17
CA ASN A 294 33.75 39.50 -2.96
C ASN A 294 32.74 38.40 -2.61
N GLN A 295 32.02 37.84 -3.59
CA GLN A 295 31.11 36.72 -3.37
C GLN A 295 31.81 35.49 -2.77
N ILE A 296 33.00 35.14 -3.28
CA ILE A 296 33.79 34.01 -2.75
C ILE A 296 34.21 34.29 -1.30
N LEU A 297 34.65 35.51 -0.99
CA LEU A 297 35.01 35.89 0.38
C LEU A 297 33.80 35.87 1.33
N THR A 298 32.63 36.29 0.86
CA THR A 298 31.38 36.20 1.64
C THR A 298 30.98 34.75 1.92
N VAL A 299 31.08 33.85 0.93
CA VAL A 299 30.82 32.42 1.14
C VAL A 299 31.76 31.83 2.19
N ILE A 300 33.04 32.21 2.18
CA ILE A 300 34.01 31.78 3.20
C ILE A 300 33.62 32.28 4.60
N GLN A 301 33.27 33.57 4.73
CA GLN A 301 32.86 34.15 6.01
C GLN A 301 31.57 33.53 6.56
N VAL A 302 30.61 33.19 5.70
CA VAL A 302 29.38 32.51 6.10
C VAL A 302 29.71 31.11 6.61
N LEU A 303 30.56 30.36 5.90
CA LEU A 303 30.96 29.01 6.28
C LEU A 303 31.70 28.98 7.62
N GLU A 304 32.56 29.98 7.90
CA GLU A 304 33.25 30.14 9.20
C GLU A 304 32.32 30.48 10.36
N LYS A 305 31.20 31.17 10.12
CA LYS A 305 30.20 31.48 11.16
C LYS A 305 29.27 30.32 11.46
N THR A 306 29.15 29.36 10.55
CA THR A 306 28.28 28.19 10.66
C THR A 306 28.99 26.93 11.15
N SER A 307 30.33 26.98 11.31
CA SER A 307 31.14 25.93 11.97
C SER A 307 31.28 26.21 13.46
#